data_AF-A0A0S9QAR8-F1
#
_entry.id   AF-A0A0S9QAR8-F1
#
_cell.length_a   1.000
_cell.length_b   1.000
_cell.length_c   1.000
_cell.angle_alpha   90.00
_cell.angle_beta   90.00
_cell.angle_gamma   90.00
#
_symmetry.space_group_name_H-M   'P 1'
#
loop_
_entity.id
_entity.type
_entity.pdbx_description
1 polymer ?
#
loop_
_entity_poly.entity_id
_entity_poly.type
_entity_poly.pdbx_seq_one_letter_code
_entity_poly.pdbx_strand_id
1 'polypeptide(L)'
;MVDAAYVAWRADCAAGRASILVTESARDVRALNERARAERILLDGAVDHREAHLADGCRASVGDVVITRQNDRRIRTLRGGWVMNGDRWLVTDIRRDGSVLVKRLGSRGGRTVLPPEYVAEHLDLGYAVTAHRAQGVTVDTAHVVVTASTTRENLYVSMTRGRESNIAYVALDQPDDSHSTPEADDVTARTVLYGVLQHTGADLSATQTIEAEYELNGGIARLAAELGTIAADAQHDCFVDLLSRSGLTAEQHAAVVQSTAFGPLAAALRRAEAYHHDLERLLPRVVGRHGLDDADDIAAVLRYRVDKLAATPPRGCHLRPRLIAGLFPEPLGPMSAEDRQAIDERKELIETRARALAEDAVARQEAWTLRLGPPSAGVGNADACLPAVAAYRDRYKVNSDLPLGGAAKNDAQRADRERALAAIRAMRADGPSERATASPSIEVRAIPLP
;
A
#
# COMPACT_ATOMS: atom_id res chain seq x y z
N MET A 1 21.54 5.68 0.53
CA MET A 1 20.63 6.65 1.18
C MET A 1 21.00 6.92 2.63
N VAL A 2 21.15 5.89 3.47
CA VAL A 2 21.72 6.02 4.84
C VAL A 2 23.05 6.79 4.85
N ASP A 3 23.91 6.57 3.85
CA ASP A 3 25.13 7.35 3.66
C ASP A 3 24.90 8.86 3.45
N ALA A 4 23.89 9.24 2.67
CA ALA A 4 23.59 10.64 2.40
C ALA A 4 23.07 11.34 3.68
N ALA A 5 22.22 10.66 4.44
CA ALA A 5 21.76 11.14 5.75
C ALA A 5 22.93 11.31 6.73
N TYR A 6 23.83 10.33 6.76
CA TYR A 6 25.02 10.37 7.61
C TYR A 6 25.98 11.50 7.22
N VAL A 7 26.26 11.70 5.93
CA VAL A 7 27.15 12.78 5.45
C VAL A 7 26.57 14.16 5.77
N ALA A 8 25.27 14.36 5.59
CA ALA A 8 24.60 15.62 5.92
C ALA A 8 24.60 15.89 7.42
N TRP A 9 24.26 14.89 8.24
CA TRP A 9 24.36 14.95 9.70
C TRP A 9 25.79 15.32 10.16
N ARG A 10 26.81 14.69 9.58
CA ARG A 10 28.21 14.97 9.87
C ARG A 10 28.59 16.41 9.53
N ALA A 11 28.14 16.92 8.38
CA ALA A 11 28.39 18.31 7.98
C ALA A 11 27.74 19.31 8.96
N ASP A 12 26.55 19.01 9.47
CA ASP A 12 25.89 19.84 10.49
C ASP A 12 26.68 19.84 11.80
N CYS A 13 27.15 18.67 12.25
CA CYS A 13 27.98 18.55 13.45
C CYS A 13 29.31 19.31 13.29
N ALA A 14 29.96 19.22 12.13
CA ALA A 14 31.20 19.96 11.84
C ALA A 14 30.98 21.48 11.82
N ALA A 15 29.78 21.93 11.44
CA ALA A 15 29.36 23.33 11.52
C ALA A 15 28.94 23.77 12.95
N GLY A 16 29.07 22.90 13.96
CA GLY A 16 28.74 23.20 15.35
C GLY A 16 27.24 23.17 15.67
N ARG A 17 26.39 22.68 14.75
CA ARG A 17 24.95 22.54 15.00
C ARG A 17 24.66 21.30 15.81
N ALA A 18 23.69 21.40 16.73
CA ALA A 18 23.15 20.24 17.40
C ALA A 18 22.30 19.46 16.40
N SER A 19 22.78 18.32 15.94
CA SER A 19 22.08 17.46 14.97
C SER A 19 21.74 16.09 15.55
N ILE A 20 20.80 15.38 14.92
CA ILE A 20 20.48 13.99 15.25
C ILE A 20 20.18 13.20 13.99
N LEU A 21 20.63 11.94 13.97
CA LEU A 21 20.30 10.97 12.96
C LEU A 21 19.26 9.98 13.52
N VAL A 22 18.12 9.86 12.85
CA VAL A 22 17.01 8.99 13.27
C VAL A 22 16.82 7.88 12.25
N THR A 23 16.75 6.65 12.72
CA THR A 23 16.42 5.46 11.91
C THR A 23 15.49 4.56 12.72
N GLU A 24 14.87 3.55 12.11
CA GLU A 24 13.92 2.68 12.80
C GLU A 24 14.55 1.40 13.35
N SER A 25 15.53 0.87 12.63
CA SER A 25 16.18 -0.39 12.97
C SER A 25 17.23 -0.19 14.07
N ALA A 26 17.11 -0.92 15.17
CA ALA A 26 18.12 -0.94 16.22
C ALA A 26 19.50 -1.42 15.70
N ARG A 27 19.50 -2.28 14.68
CA ARG A 27 20.72 -2.72 13.98
C ARG A 27 21.38 -1.55 13.24
N ASP A 28 20.60 -0.72 12.57
CA ASP A 28 21.11 0.43 11.81
C ASP A 28 21.59 1.53 12.75
N VAL A 29 20.87 1.77 13.87
CA VAL A 29 21.34 2.67 14.94
C VAL A 29 22.72 2.25 15.41
N ARG A 30 22.93 0.97 15.71
CA ARG A 30 24.23 0.46 16.16
C ARG A 30 25.31 0.67 15.10
N ALA A 31 25.05 0.27 13.85
CA ALA A 31 26.02 0.42 12.76
C ALA A 31 26.40 1.89 12.52
N LEU A 32 25.43 2.80 12.59
CA LEU A 32 25.65 4.25 12.44
C LEU A 32 26.44 4.83 13.62
N ASN A 33 26.15 4.40 14.85
CA ASN A 33 26.89 4.82 16.04
C ASN A 33 28.35 4.34 16.02
N GLU A 34 28.58 3.07 15.64
CA GLU A 34 29.93 2.51 15.49
C GLU A 34 30.73 3.26 14.42
N ARG A 35 30.10 3.54 13.27
CA ARG A 35 30.72 4.32 12.19
C ARG A 35 31.06 5.75 12.63
N ALA A 36 30.10 6.45 13.27
CA ALA A 36 30.30 7.81 13.79
C ALA A 36 31.49 7.87 14.74
N ARG A 37 31.59 6.90 15.65
CA ARG A 37 32.71 6.79 16.57
C ARG A 37 34.03 6.50 15.85
N ALA A 38 34.07 5.51 14.96
CA ALA A 38 35.28 5.13 14.26
C ALA A 38 35.86 6.29 13.44
N GLU A 39 35.00 7.04 12.75
CA GLU A 39 35.40 8.22 11.99
C GLU A 39 35.88 9.35 12.90
N ARG A 40 35.22 9.60 14.04
CA ARG A 40 35.67 10.58 15.03
C ARG A 40 37.08 10.25 15.54
N ILE A 41 37.34 9.00 15.90
CA ILE A 41 38.67 8.55 16.36
C ILE A 41 39.73 8.78 15.28
N LEU A 42 39.38 8.53 14.01
CA LEU A 42 40.29 8.73 12.89
C LEU A 42 40.62 10.22 12.66
N LEU A 43 39.65 11.12 12.88
CA LEU A 43 39.80 12.57 12.67
C LEU A 43 40.45 13.29 13.86
N ASP A 44 40.08 12.96 15.09
CA ASP A 44 40.56 13.63 16.30
C ASP A 44 41.95 13.14 16.75
N GLY A 45 42.44 12.02 16.20
CA GLY A 45 43.70 11.39 16.58
C GLY A 45 43.59 10.49 17.82
N ALA A 46 44.74 10.12 18.40
CA ALA A 46 44.80 9.16 19.51
C ALA A 46 44.01 9.65 20.73
N VAL A 47 42.88 9.01 20.99
CA VAL A 47 42.05 9.26 22.17
C VAL A 47 42.81 8.83 23.41
N ASP A 48 42.71 9.64 24.47
CA ASP A 48 43.19 9.27 25.80
C ASP A 48 42.68 7.85 26.14
N HIS A 49 43.58 6.94 26.54
CA HIS A 49 43.45 5.48 26.40
C HIS A 49 42.33 4.81 27.21
N ARG A 50 41.42 5.57 27.82
CA ARG A 50 40.33 5.05 28.64
C ARG A 50 39.05 5.00 27.84
N GLU A 51 38.50 3.80 27.74
CA GLU A 51 37.21 3.54 27.15
C GLU A 51 36.26 2.98 28.21
N ALA A 52 34.99 3.39 28.15
CA ALA A 52 33.91 2.85 28.96
C ALA A 52 33.11 1.84 28.13
N HIS A 53 32.79 0.69 28.74
CA HIS A 53 31.92 -0.31 28.14
C HIS A 53 30.46 0.08 28.31
N LEU A 54 29.70 0.05 27.22
CA LEU A 54 28.30 0.46 27.16
C LEU A 54 27.35 -0.74 27.12
N ALA A 55 26.06 -0.48 27.33
CA ALA A 55 25.03 -1.51 27.42
C ALA A 55 24.78 -2.25 26.10
N ASP A 56 24.99 -1.60 24.97
CA ASP A 56 24.84 -2.16 23.63
C ASP A 56 26.08 -2.93 23.13
N GLY A 57 27.10 -3.08 23.99
CA GLY A 57 28.39 -3.69 23.65
C GLY A 57 29.36 -2.74 22.94
N CYS A 58 28.96 -1.51 22.68
CA CYS A 58 29.86 -0.48 22.15
C CYS A 58 30.82 0.02 23.23
N ARG A 59 31.80 0.81 22.78
CA ARG A 59 32.75 1.51 23.66
C ARG A 59 32.54 3.01 23.50
N ALA A 60 32.66 3.75 24.59
CA ALA A 60 32.69 5.21 24.60
C ALA A 60 34.03 5.71 25.13
N SER A 61 34.43 6.87 24.66
CA SER A 61 35.67 7.57 25.00
C SER A 61 35.41 9.07 25.10
N VAL A 62 36.38 9.83 25.61
CA VAL A 62 36.23 11.29 25.72
C VAL A 62 35.93 11.90 24.34
N GLY A 63 34.94 12.79 24.30
CA GLY A 63 34.41 13.37 23.06
C GLY A 63 33.21 12.63 22.47
N ASP A 64 32.90 11.40 22.93
CA ASP A 64 31.75 10.68 22.41
C ASP A 64 30.41 11.27 22.88
N VAL A 65 29.42 11.22 22.00
CA VAL A 65 28.03 11.52 22.34
C VAL A 65 27.34 10.24 22.82
N VAL A 66 26.74 10.31 24.00
CA VAL A 66 26.06 9.18 24.65
C VAL A 66 24.62 9.54 25.01
N ILE A 67 23.76 8.51 25.14
CA ILE A 67 22.35 8.65 25.51
C ILE A 67 22.00 7.72 26.68
N THR A 68 21.29 8.26 27.66
CA THR A 68 20.86 7.52 28.86
C THR A 68 19.53 6.82 28.62
N ARG A 69 19.39 5.57 29.09
CA ARG A 69 18.24 4.69 28.81
C ARG A 69 17.27 4.53 29.98
N GLN A 70 17.65 4.96 31.19
CA GLN A 70 16.84 4.77 32.38
C GLN A 70 16.77 6.05 33.21
N ASN A 71 15.59 6.33 33.75
CA ASN A 71 15.40 7.40 34.71
C ASN A 71 16.08 7.04 36.04
N ASP A 72 17.02 7.86 36.53
CA ASP A 72 17.56 7.74 37.89
C ASP A 72 17.61 9.09 38.61
N ARG A 73 16.73 9.24 39.63
CA ARG A 73 16.58 10.46 40.43
C ARG A 73 17.70 10.66 41.45
N ARG A 74 18.50 9.61 41.71
CA ARG A 74 19.66 9.64 42.62
C ARG A 74 20.86 10.30 41.93
N ILE A 75 20.97 10.17 40.61
CA ILE A 75 22.03 10.81 39.82
C ILE A 75 21.62 12.26 39.51
N ARG A 76 22.10 13.20 40.33
CA ARG A 76 21.77 14.62 40.25
C ARG A 76 22.76 15.39 39.37
N THR A 77 22.23 16.31 38.58
CA THR A 77 23.04 17.23 37.77
C THR A 77 23.39 18.50 38.55
N LEU A 78 24.58 19.06 38.32
CA LEU A 78 25.10 20.22 39.06
C LEU A 78 24.24 21.50 38.96
N ARG A 79 23.40 21.63 37.92
CA ARG A 79 22.55 22.82 37.69
C ARG A 79 21.06 22.56 37.99
N GLY A 80 20.76 21.53 38.79
CA GLY A 80 19.41 21.13 39.14
C GLY A 80 18.80 20.19 38.09
N GLY A 81 18.09 19.18 38.56
CA GLY A 81 17.58 18.07 37.75
C GLY A 81 18.32 16.76 38.00
N TRP A 82 17.91 15.71 37.32
CA TRP A 82 18.40 14.35 37.45
C TRP A 82 18.49 13.69 36.07
N VAL A 83 19.13 12.51 35.99
CA VAL A 83 19.34 11.79 34.73
C VAL A 83 18.04 11.17 34.23
N MET A 84 17.56 11.63 33.08
CA MET A 84 16.35 11.10 32.45
C MET A 84 16.70 10.16 31.29
N ASN A 85 15.81 9.22 31.02
CA ASN A 85 15.83 8.45 29.78
C ASN A 85 15.69 9.41 28.59
N GLY A 86 16.56 9.25 27.59
CA GLY A 86 16.62 10.09 26.40
C GLY A 86 17.52 11.32 26.52
N ASP A 87 18.08 11.63 27.70
CA ASP A 87 19.06 12.71 27.80
C ASP A 87 20.32 12.35 26.98
N ARG A 88 20.78 13.31 26.17
CA ARG A 88 22.03 13.18 25.40
C ARG A 88 23.14 13.98 26.05
N TRP A 89 24.33 13.40 26.05
CA TRP A 89 25.47 13.94 26.75
C TRP A 89 26.75 13.83 25.93
N LEU A 90 27.66 14.78 26.15
CA LEU A 90 29.04 14.72 25.71
C LEU A 90 29.89 14.12 26.84
N VAL A 91 30.65 13.07 26.53
CA VAL A 91 31.64 12.51 27.45
C VAL A 91 32.82 13.47 27.56
N THR A 92 33.10 13.91 28.79
CA THR A 92 34.16 14.88 29.07
C THR A 92 35.36 14.28 29.80
N ASP A 93 35.16 13.20 30.55
CA ASP A 93 36.24 12.45 31.23
C ASP A 93 35.76 11.03 31.56
N ILE A 94 36.70 10.08 31.65
CA ILE A 94 36.47 8.69 32.06
C ILE A 94 37.43 8.34 33.19
N ARG A 95 36.87 8.05 34.36
CA ARG A 95 37.63 7.74 35.57
C ARG A 95 38.13 6.29 35.55
N ARG A 96 39.12 6.00 36.42
CA ARG A 96 39.72 4.66 36.55
C ARG A 96 38.74 3.60 37.07
N ASP A 97 37.72 4.03 37.80
CA ASP A 97 36.64 3.17 38.33
C ASP A 97 35.55 2.88 37.28
N GLY A 98 35.68 3.37 36.05
CA GLY A 98 34.69 3.22 34.99
C GLY A 98 33.55 4.24 35.03
N SER A 99 33.53 5.16 36.01
CA SER A 99 32.55 6.24 36.02
C SER A 99 32.84 7.28 34.92
N VAL A 100 31.76 7.80 34.33
CA VAL A 100 31.84 8.69 33.16
C VAL A 100 31.35 10.08 33.53
N LEU A 101 32.19 11.09 33.36
CA LEU A 101 31.81 12.49 33.54
C LEU A 101 31.20 13.00 32.23
N VAL A 102 29.94 13.40 32.30
CA VAL A 102 29.17 13.80 31.13
C VAL A 102 28.62 15.23 31.26
N LYS A 103 28.53 15.93 30.13
CA LYS A 103 27.92 17.26 29.99
C LYS A 103 26.69 17.16 29.10
N ARG A 104 25.52 17.59 29.59
CA ARG A 104 24.27 17.53 28.82
C ARG A 104 24.36 18.39 27.56
N LEU A 105 23.92 17.83 26.44
CA LEU A 105 23.78 18.58 25.18
C LEU A 105 22.47 19.39 25.20
N GLY A 106 22.52 20.64 24.73
CA GLY A 106 21.39 21.57 24.70
C GLY A 106 21.41 22.66 25.80
N SER A 107 20.34 23.46 25.87
CA SER A 107 20.31 24.77 26.54
C SER A 107 20.46 24.75 28.07
N ARG A 108 20.31 23.60 28.73
CA ARG A 108 20.49 23.43 30.18
C ARG A 108 21.74 22.57 30.44
N GLY A 109 22.92 23.19 30.31
CA GLY A 109 24.24 22.55 30.42
C GLY A 109 24.61 22.01 31.81
N GLY A 110 23.84 21.04 32.32
CA GLY A 110 24.16 20.29 33.52
C GLY A 110 25.30 19.30 33.27
N ARG A 111 26.22 19.19 34.24
CA ARG A 111 27.22 18.11 34.29
C ARG A 111 26.83 17.11 35.37
N THR A 112 27.13 15.85 35.16
CA THR A 112 26.96 14.80 36.16
C THR A 112 28.01 13.71 35.97
N VAL A 113 28.21 12.91 37.00
CA VAL A 113 28.99 11.66 36.93
C VAL A 113 28.00 10.51 36.84
N LEU A 114 28.15 9.65 35.85
CA LEU A 114 27.41 8.40 35.72
C LEU A 114 28.22 7.30 36.42
N PRO A 115 27.65 6.60 37.42
CA PRO A 115 28.30 5.46 38.05
C PRO A 115 28.60 4.33 37.05
N PRO A 116 29.65 3.51 37.27
CA PRO A 116 30.05 2.46 36.33
C PRO A 116 28.93 1.43 36.07
N GLU A 117 28.15 1.09 37.10
CA GLU A 117 26.97 0.19 36.99
C GLU A 117 25.93 0.77 36.01
N TYR A 118 25.61 2.05 36.16
CA TYR A 118 24.67 2.74 35.29
C TYR A 118 25.20 2.85 33.85
N VAL A 119 26.52 3.07 33.69
CA VAL A 119 27.18 3.13 32.38
C VAL A 119 27.09 1.78 31.67
N ALA A 120 27.36 0.69 32.37
CA ALA A 120 27.34 -0.65 31.82
C ALA A 120 25.93 -1.12 31.42
N GLU A 121 24.88 -0.69 32.12
CA GLU A 121 23.51 -1.20 31.90
C GLU A 121 22.58 -0.23 31.15
N HIS A 122 22.85 1.08 31.25
CA HIS A 122 21.86 2.11 30.86
C HIS A 122 22.44 3.26 30.03
N LEU A 123 23.64 3.11 29.47
CA LEU A 123 24.26 4.08 28.58
C LEU A 123 24.56 3.46 27.21
N ASP A 124 24.13 4.13 26.13
CA ASP A 124 24.47 3.78 24.74
C ASP A 124 25.16 4.96 24.05
N LEU A 125 25.74 4.72 22.87
CA LEU A 125 26.12 5.81 21.96
C LEU A 125 24.87 6.57 21.46
N GLY A 126 25.00 7.88 21.31
CA GLY A 126 23.89 8.80 21.06
C GLY A 126 24.00 9.61 19.75
N TYR A 127 24.85 9.19 18.81
CA TYR A 127 24.98 9.85 17.50
C TYR A 127 23.72 9.62 16.64
N ALA A 128 23.28 8.36 16.57
CA ALA A 128 22.04 7.92 15.96
C ALA A 128 21.09 7.34 17.03
N VAL A 129 19.78 7.51 16.82
CA VAL A 129 18.74 6.99 17.73
C VAL A 129 17.56 6.42 16.95
N THR A 130 16.72 5.64 17.63
CA THR A 130 15.43 5.26 17.08
C THR A 130 14.40 6.39 17.18
N ALA A 131 13.39 6.39 16.31
CA ALA A 131 12.30 7.38 16.35
C ALA A 131 11.65 7.51 17.75
N HIS A 132 11.37 6.38 18.40
CA HIS A 132 10.85 6.34 19.76
C HIS A 132 11.78 7.03 20.77
N ARG A 133 13.10 6.87 20.63
CA ARG A 133 14.09 7.49 21.53
C ARG A 133 14.39 8.95 21.22
N ALA A 134 14.04 9.41 20.02
CA ALA A 134 14.09 10.83 19.71
C ALA A 134 12.98 11.63 20.42
N GLN A 135 11.94 10.98 20.96
CA GLN A 135 10.81 11.66 21.58
C GLN A 135 11.27 12.62 22.69
N GLY A 136 10.81 13.88 22.60
CA GLY A 136 11.16 14.93 23.57
C GLY A 136 12.55 15.54 23.37
N VAL A 137 13.38 14.99 22.47
CA VAL A 137 14.63 15.64 22.06
C VAL A 137 14.31 16.83 21.15
N THR A 138 15.07 17.91 21.30
CA THR A 138 15.04 19.05 20.40
C THR A 138 16.45 19.42 19.98
N VAL A 139 16.66 19.55 18.67
CA VAL A 139 17.93 19.83 18.00
C VAL A 139 17.77 20.98 17.02
N ASP A 140 18.88 21.47 16.47
CA ASP A 140 18.84 22.47 15.40
C ASP A 140 18.38 21.78 14.10
N THR A 141 19.00 20.64 13.77
CA THR A 141 18.68 19.86 12.56
C THR A 141 18.41 18.38 12.86
N ALA A 142 17.50 17.78 12.10
CA ALA A 142 17.22 16.34 12.17
C ALA A 142 17.29 15.69 10.78
N HIS A 143 17.97 14.55 10.70
CA HIS A 143 18.09 13.72 9.52
C HIS A 143 17.41 12.37 9.78
N VAL A 144 16.37 12.05 9.02
CA VAL A 144 15.50 10.90 9.27
C VAL A 144 15.58 9.94 8.10
N VAL A 145 15.99 8.70 8.36
CA VAL A 145 15.93 7.60 7.39
C VAL A 145 14.53 7.01 7.43
N VAL A 146 13.82 7.06 6.30
CA VAL A 146 12.45 6.57 6.14
C VAL A 146 12.47 5.36 5.23
N THR A 147 11.81 4.29 5.66
CA THR A 147 11.66 3.05 4.90
C THR A 147 10.18 2.74 4.70
N ALA A 148 9.86 1.73 3.89
CA ALA A 148 8.47 1.30 3.70
C ALA A 148 7.83 0.74 5.00
N SER A 149 8.63 0.28 5.96
CA SER A 149 8.16 -0.16 7.28
C SER A 149 7.94 1.00 8.27
N THR A 150 8.20 2.24 7.85
CA THR A 150 8.05 3.38 8.76
C THR A 150 6.61 3.65 9.10
N THR A 151 6.31 3.77 10.40
CA THR A 151 4.96 4.12 10.86
C THR A 151 4.75 5.62 10.76
N ARG A 152 3.50 6.03 10.53
CA ARG A 152 3.09 7.44 10.50
C ARG A 152 3.50 8.16 11.78
N GLU A 153 3.32 7.52 12.93
CA GLU A 153 3.63 8.09 14.24
C GLU A 153 5.14 8.31 14.40
N ASN A 154 5.96 7.32 14.01
CA ASN A 154 7.42 7.45 14.04
C ASN A 154 7.91 8.53 13.08
N LEU A 155 7.32 8.62 11.87
CA LEU A 155 7.64 9.67 10.92
C LEU A 155 7.32 11.05 11.50
N TYR A 156 6.12 11.23 12.04
CA TYR A 156 5.69 12.50 12.65
C TYR A 156 6.60 12.92 13.81
N VAL A 157 6.91 11.99 14.72
CA VAL A 157 7.82 12.26 15.84
C VAL A 157 9.19 12.65 15.28
N SER A 158 9.75 11.92 14.34
CA SER A 158 11.09 12.18 13.81
C SER A 158 11.18 13.52 13.07
N MET A 159 10.15 13.88 12.31
CA MET A 159 10.09 15.10 11.50
C MET A 159 9.80 16.39 12.30
N THR A 160 9.72 16.30 13.63
CA THR A 160 9.45 17.44 14.54
C THR A 160 10.58 17.69 15.54
N ARG A 161 11.77 17.10 15.32
CA ARG A 161 12.90 17.18 16.28
C ARG A 161 13.81 18.38 16.05
N GLY A 162 14.05 18.74 14.80
CA GLY A 162 14.82 19.90 14.38
C GLY A 162 14.00 21.18 14.46
N ARG A 163 14.57 22.23 15.06
CA ARG A 163 13.98 23.57 15.10
C ARG A 163 14.16 24.32 13.78
N GLU A 164 15.28 24.09 13.11
CA GLU A 164 15.65 24.80 11.88
C GLU A 164 15.32 23.97 10.63
N SER A 165 15.62 22.67 10.65
CA SER A 165 15.35 21.79 9.51
C SER A 165 15.12 20.33 9.91
N ASN A 166 14.21 19.67 9.21
CA ASN A 166 13.96 18.22 9.31
C ASN A 166 14.00 17.64 7.89
N ILE A 167 14.93 16.74 7.61
CA ILE A 167 15.14 16.16 6.28
C ILE A 167 14.86 14.66 6.32
N ALA A 168 13.94 14.22 5.46
CA ALA A 168 13.61 12.81 5.27
C ALA A 168 14.39 12.23 4.09
N TYR A 169 15.08 11.12 4.33
CA TYR A 169 15.79 10.33 3.34
C TYR A 169 15.00 9.04 3.11
N VAL A 170 14.33 8.94 1.96
CA VAL A 170 13.35 7.87 1.70
C VAL A 170 13.98 6.71 0.94
N ALA A 171 13.80 5.49 1.43
CA ALA A 171 14.30 4.26 0.80
C ALA A 171 13.37 3.90 -0.35
N LEU A 172 13.92 3.89 -1.56
CA LEU A 172 13.21 3.43 -2.75
C LEU A 172 13.44 1.93 -3.00
N ASP A 173 14.55 1.39 -2.50
CA ASP A 173 14.90 -0.02 -2.66
C ASP A 173 14.49 -0.80 -1.41
N GLN A 174 13.70 -1.87 -1.59
CA GLN A 174 13.61 -2.95 -0.61
C GLN A 174 14.69 -3.98 -0.96
N PRO A 175 15.47 -4.50 0.02
CA PRO A 175 16.13 -5.78 -0.17
C PRO A 175 15.03 -6.84 -0.22
N ASP A 176 14.56 -7.14 -1.42
CA ASP A 176 13.63 -8.23 -1.68
C ASP A 176 14.45 -9.53 -1.82
N ASP A 177 14.18 -10.52 -0.98
CA ASP A 177 14.74 -11.88 -1.10
C ASP A 177 14.20 -12.60 -2.36
N SER A 178 13.33 -11.96 -3.15
CA SER A 178 12.68 -12.55 -4.33
C SER A 178 13.45 -12.46 -5.66
N HIS A 179 14.63 -11.82 -5.71
CA HIS A 179 15.44 -11.65 -6.94
C HIS A 179 14.68 -11.16 -8.20
N SER A 180 13.51 -10.53 -8.03
CA SER A 180 12.74 -9.97 -9.14
C SER A 180 13.13 -8.51 -9.31
N THR A 181 13.73 -8.14 -10.44
CA THR A 181 14.06 -6.74 -10.76
C THR A 181 12.77 -5.94 -10.97
N PRO A 182 12.46 -4.92 -10.15
CA PRO A 182 11.38 -4.00 -10.44
C PRO A 182 11.74 -3.16 -11.68
N GLU A 183 10.80 -2.96 -12.61
CA GLU A 183 10.96 -1.93 -13.64
C GLU A 183 11.09 -0.56 -12.96
N ALA A 184 12.09 0.22 -13.40
CA ALA A 184 12.72 1.29 -12.62
C ALA A 184 11.91 2.59 -12.41
N ASP A 185 10.62 2.64 -12.80
CA ASP A 185 9.86 3.90 -12.84
C ASP A 185 8.73 4.06 -11.79
N ASP A 186 8.42 3.04 -10.98
CA ASP A 186 7.19 3.04 -10.15
C ASP A 186 7.38 3.29 -8.63
N VAL A 187 8.61 3.26 -8.09
CA VAL A 187 8.87 3.55 -6.67
C VAL A 187 9.49 4.94 -6.50
N THR A 188 8.63 5.93 -6.28
CA THR A 188 9.06 7.29 -5.93
C THR A 188 9.02 7.51 -4.42
N ALA A 189 9.77 8.51 -3.93
CA ALA A 189 9.72 8.90 -2.51
C ALA A 189 8.30 9.27 -2.07
N ARG A 190 7.48 9.81 -2.99
CA ARG A 190 6.08 10.14 -2.74
C ARG A 190 5.23 8.89 -2.47
N THR A 191 5.43 7.82 -3.23
CA THR A 191 4.71 6.55 -3.06
C THR A 191 5.04 5.90 -1.72
N VAL A 192 6.32 5.90 -1.33
CA VAL A 192 6.76 5.35 -0.04
C VAL A 192 6.20 6.17 1.13
N LEU A 193 6.30 7.50 1.08
CA LEU A 193 5.73 8.37 2.11
C LEU A 193 4.21 8.24 2.22
N TYR A 194 3.52 8.05 1.08
CA TYR A 194 2.09 7.76 1.10
C TYR A 194 1.78 6.45 1.84
N GLY A 195 2.56 5.38 1.59
CA GLY A 195 2.45 4.13 2.33
C GLY A 195 2.71 4.30 3.84
N VAL A 196 3.75 5.04 4.20
CA VAL A 196 4.09 5.35 5.61
C VAL A 196 2.95 6.09 6.32
N LEU A 197 2.28 7.04 5.66
CA LEU A 197 1.13 7.74 6.23
C LEU A 197 -0.09 6.84 6.48
N GLN A 198 -0.16 5.68 5.80
CA GLN A 198 -1.19 4.66 6.03
C GLN A 198 -0.76 3.61 7.06
N HIS A 199 0.55 3.47 7.33
CA HIS A 199 1.08 2.51 8.28
C HIS A 199 0.97 3.05 9.72
N THR A 200 -0.05 2.61 10.46
CA THR A 200 -0.29 3.02 11.86
C THR A 200 0.34 2.01 12.81
N GLY A 201 1.19 2.47 13.74
CA GLY A 201 1.93 1.62 14.69
C GLY A 201 1.23 1.35 16.02
N ALA A 202 -0.04 1.71 16.16
CA ALA A 202 -0.80 1.44 17.39
C ALA A 202 -1.27 -0.03 17.40
N ASP A 203 -1.09 -0.72 18.52
CA ASP A 203 -1.79 -1.98 18.77
C ASP A 203 -3.30 -1.71 18.65
N LEU A 204 -3.94 -2.38 17.70
CA LEU A 204 -5.37 -2.26 17.47
C LEU A 204 -6.09 -2.62 18.77
N SER A 205 -6.98 -1.75 19.25
CA SER A 205 -7.85 -2.10 20.38
C SER A 205 -8.69 -3.32 20.02
N ALA A 206 -9.18 -4.09 21.01
CA ALA A 206 -10.02 -5.27 20.74
C ALA A 206 -11.20 -4.99 19.78
N THR A 207 -11.78 -3.78 19.84
CA THR A 207 -12.84 -3.34 18.91
C THR A 207 -12.32 -3.07 17.51
N GLN A 208 -11.14 -2.46 17.37
CA GLN A 208 -10.49 -2.24 16.07
C GLN A 208 -9.89 -3.51 15.49
N THR A 209 -9.52 -4.50 16.31
CA THR A 209 -9.16 -5.84 15.86
C THR A 209 -10.39 -6.55 15.32
N ILE A 210 -11.55 -6.43 15.98
CA ILE A 210 -12.82 -6.95 15.47
C ILE A 210 -13.20 -6.24 14.17
N GLU A 211 -13.07 -4.92 14.08
CA GLU A 211 -13.36 -4.14 12.87
C GLU A 211 -12.38 -4.45 11.73
N ALA A 212 -11.08 -4.56 12.02
CA ALA A 212 -10.06 -4.99 11.06
C ALA A 212 -10.26 -6.46 10.64
N GLU A 213 -10.66 -7.34 11.55
CA GLU A 213 -11.04 -8.71 11.22
C GLU A 213 -12.33 -8.76 10.41
N TYR A 214 -13.30 -7.87 10.64
CA TYR A 214 -14.48 -7.71 9.76
C TYR A 214 -14.09 -7.13 8.40
N GLU A 215 -13.10 -6.24 8.32
CA GLU A 215 -12.54 -5.74 7.06
C GLU A 215 -11.74 -6.80 6.29
N LEU A 216 -11.04 -7.70 7.01
CA LEU A 216 -10.29 -8.83 6.46
C LEU A 216 -11.21 -10.01 6.08
N ASN A 217 -12.23 -10.32 6.89
CA ASN A 217 -13.21 -11.39 6.67
C ASN A 217 -14.39 -10.98 5.80
N GLY A 218 -14.65 -9.69 5.63
CA GLY A 218 -15.77 -9.15 4.84
C GLY A 218 -15.36 -8.46 3.55
N GLY A 219 -14.07 -8.42 3.20
CA GLY A 219 -13.59 -7.75 2.00
C GLY A 219 -14.22 -8.28 0.71
N ILE A 220 -14.50 -7.39 -0.25
CA ILE A 220 -15.08 -7.74 -1.56
C ILE A 220 -14.25 -8.82 -2.26
N ALA A 221 -12.93 -8.85 -2.07
CA ALA A 221 -12.05 -9.87 -2.62
C ALA A 221 -12.44 -11.28 -2.17
N ARG A 222 -12.73 -11.48 -0.87
CA ARG A 222 -13.11 -12.77 -0.31
C ARG A 222 -14.51 -13.17 -0.77
N LEU A 223 -15.49 -12.28 -0.62
CA LEU A 223 -16.88 -12.55 -1.03
C LEU A 223 -16.96 -12.91 -2.51
N ALA A 224 -16.19 -12.22 -3.37
CA ALA A 224 -16.17 -12.52 -4.78
C ALA A 224 -15.39 -13.82 -5.13
N ALA A 225 -14.43 -14.23 -4.30
CA ALA A 225 -13.80 -15.54 -4.42
C ALA A 225 -14.78 -16.67 -4.03
N GLU A 226 -15.50 -16.51 -2.92
CA GLU A 226 -16.55 -17.44 -2.48
C GLU A 226 -17.65 -17.58 -3.54
N LEU A 227 -18.17 -16.45 -4.05
CA LEU A 227 -19.12 -16.42 -5.16
C LEU A 227 -18.57 -17.17 -6.38
N GLY A 228 -17.30 -16.96 -6.71
CA GLY A 228 -16.63 -17.61 -7.84
C GLY A 228 -16.59 -19.12 -7.71
N THR A 229 -16.27 -19.63 -6.52
CA THR A 229 -16.23 -21.07 -6.22
C THR A 229 -17.62 -21.70 -6.29
N ILE A 230 -18.61 -21.11 -5.62
CA ILE A 230 -19.99 -21.62 -5.62
C ILE A 230 -20.54 -21.63 -7.05
N ALA A 231 -20.33 -20.54 -7.80
CA ALA A 231 -20.78 -20.46 -9.17
C ALA A 231 -20.05 -21.44 -10.11
N ALA A 232 -18.79 -21.78 -9.83
CA ALA A 232 -18.05 -22.76 -10.61
C ALA A 232 -18.60 -24.17 -10.40
N ASP A 233 -18.97 -24.51 -9.17
CA ASP A 233 -19.57 -25.80 -8.81
C ASP A 233 -21.01 -25.91 -9.35
N ALA A 234 -21.86 -24.93 -9.02
CA ALA A 234 -23.28 -24.91 -9.36
C ALA A 234 -23.57 -24.94 -10.88
N GLN A 235 -22.67 -24.39 -11.69
CA GLN A 235 -22.82 -24.33 -13.15
C GLN A 235 -21.96 -25.36 -13.89
N HIS A 236 -21.21 -26.21 -13.18
CA HIS A 236 -20.30 -27.16 -13.80
C HIS A 236 -21.05 -28.09 -14.76
N ASP A 237 -22.03 -28.81 -14.24
CA ASP A 237 -22.76 -29.83 -15.00
C ASP A 237 -23.56 -29.24 -16.16
N CYS A 238 -24.16 -28.05 -15.97
CA CYS A 238 -24.94 -27.41 -17.04
C CYS A 238 -24.04 -26.93 -18.18
N PHE A 239 -22.82 -26.44 -17.90
CA PHE A 239 -21.87 -26.09 -18.95
C PHE A 239 -21.24 -27.32 -19.61
N VAL A 240 -21.01 -28.40 -18.87
CA VAL A 240 -20.58 -29.69 -19.45
C VAL A 240 -21.63 -30.20 -20.44
N ASP A 241 -22.90 -30.23 -20.05
CA ASP A 241 -24.02 -30.65 -20.90
C ASP A 241 -24.17 -29.74 -22.12
N LEU A 242 -24.12 -28.42 -21.94
CA LEU A 242 -24.19 -27.44 -23.01
C LEU A 242 -23.08 -27.62 -24.05
N LEU A 243 -21.83 -27.86 -23.60
CA LEU A 243 -20.71 -28.11 -24.50
C LEU A 243 -20.88 -29.40 -25.31
N SER A 244 -21.56 -30.42 -24.79
CA SER A 244 -21.84 -31.66 -25.52
C SER A 244 -22.74 -31.42 -26.75
N ARG A 245 -23.57 -30.38 -26.70
CA ARG A 245 -24.51 -29.99 -27.77
C ARG A 245 -23.96 -28.90 -28.69
N SER A 246 -22.74 -28.43 -28.45
CA SER A 246 -22.12 -27.33 -29.18
C SER A 246 -21.53 -27.71 -30.54
N GLY A 247 -21.59 -28.98 -30.94
CA GLY A 247 -20.99 -29.49 -32.18
C GLY A 247 -19.56 -30.02 -32.01
N LEU A 248 -19.07 -30.16 -30.78
CA LEU A 248 -17.84 -30.91 -30.48
C LEU A 248 -18.06 -32.41 -30.70
N THR A 249 -17.02 -33.12 -31.12
CA THR A 249 -17.00 -34.58 -31.05
C THR A 249 -16.92 -35.05 -29.59
N ALA A 250 -17.29 -36.30 -29.31
CA ALA A 250 -17.23 -36.86 -27.96
C ALA A 250 -15.79 -36.81 -27.37
N GLU A 251 -14.77 -37.03 -28.20
CA GLU A 251 -13.36 -36.95 -27.79
C GLU A 251 -12.95 -35.51 -27.46
N GLN A 252 -13.30 -34.53 -28.30
CA GLN A 252 -13.02 -33.12 -28.05
C GLN A 252 -13.77 -32.61 -26.81
N HIS A 253 -15.02 -33.02 -26.61
CA HIS A 253 -15.79 -32.69 -25.42
C HIS A 253 -15.11 -33.20 -24.15
N ALA A 254 -14.72 -34.47 -24.11
CA ALA A 254 -14.00 -35.04 -22.97
C ALA A 254 -12.67 -34.29 -22.70
N ALA A 255 -11.92 -33.96 -23.76
CA ALA A 255 -10.68 -33.18 -23.65
C ALA A 255 -10.90 -31.77 -23.05
N VAL A 256 -11.99 -31.10 -23.43
CA VAL A 256 -12.36 -29.78 -22.87
C VAL A 256 -12.72 -29.89 -21.39
N VAL A 257 -13.51 -30.90 -20.99
CA VAL A 257 -13.95 -31.08 -19.60
C VAL A 257 -12.78 -31.40 -18.67
N GLN A 258 -11.79 -32.16 -19.14
CA GLN A 258 -10.60 -32.53 -18.37
C GLN A 258 -9.48 -31.46 -18.40
N SER A 259 -9.64 -30.40 -19.19
CA SER A 259 -8.63 -29.34 -19.31
C SER A 259 -8.60 -28.44 -18.07
N THR A 260 -7.39 -28.02 -17.66
CA THR A 260 -7.21 -27.00 -16.62
C THR A 260 -7.77 -25.63 -17.03
N ALA A 261 -7.96 -25.39 -18.34
CA ALA A 261 -8.60 -24.20 -18.88
C ALA A 261 -10.15 -24.23 -18.82
N PHE A 262 -10.76 -25.33 -18.36
CA PHE A 262 -12.22 -25.42 -18.22
C PHE A 262 -12.79 -24.35 -17.27
N GLY A 263 -12.17 -24.14 -16.11
CA GLY A 263 -12.60 -23.10 -15.16
C GLY A 263 -12.61 -21.68 -15.77
N PRO A 264 -11.51 -21.23 -16.41
CA PRO A 264 -11.48 -20.00 -17.18
C PRO A 264 -12.51 -19.92 -18.32
N LEU A 265 -12.78 -21.03 -19.03
CA LEU A 265 -13.83 -21.10 -20.06
C LEU A 265 -15.21 -20.92 -19.43
N ALA A 266 -15.53 -21.63 -18.34
CA ALA A 266 -16.79 -21.50 -17.61
C ALA A 266 -17.02 -20.06 -17.12
N ALA A 267 -15.97 -19.39 -16.63
CA ALA A 267 -16.04 -17.98 -16.25
C ALA A 267 -16.32 -17.05 -17.46
N ALA A 268 -15.80 -17.37 -18.65
CA ALA A 268 -16.10 -16.63 -19.88
C ALA A 268 -17.54 -16.87 -20.37
N LEU A 269 -18.05 -18.10 -20.26
CA LEU A 269 -19.45 -18.44 -20.58
C LEU A 269 -20.43 -17.73 -19.64
N ARG A 270 -20.18 -17.78 -18.33
CA ARG A 270 -20.96 -17.01 -17.32
C ARG A 270 -20.96 -15.52 -17.64
N ARG A 271 -19.82 -14.97 -18.04
CA ARG A 271 -19.73 -13.57 -18.46
C ARG A 271 -20.59 -13.32 -19.69
N ALA A 272 -20.51 -14.15 -20.73
CA ALA A 272 -21.34 -14.00 -21.91
C ALA A 272 -22.84 -14.06 -21.57
N GLU A 273 -23.25 -14.98 -20.68
CA GLU A 273 -24.62 -15.10 -20.20
C GLU A 273 -25.10 -13.84 -19.45
N ALA A 274 -24.27 -13.29 -18.56
CA ALA A 274 -24.56 -12.04 -17.84
C ALA A 274 -24.73 -10.82 -18.79
N TYR A 275 -24.15 -10.89 -19.99
CA TYR A 275 -24.30 -9.90 -21.05
C TYR A 275 -25.39 -10.27 -22.07
N HIS A 276 -26.29 -11.19 -21.69
CA HIS A 276 -27.47 -11.63 -22.45
C HIS A 276 -27.15 -12.39 -23.74
N HIS A 277 -25.95 -12.98 -23.86
CA HIS A 277 -25.67 -13.90 -24.95
C HIS A 277 -26.39 -15.23 -24.74
N ASP A 278 -27.12 -15.66 -25.78
CA ASP A 278 -27.69 -17.00 -25.85
C ASP A 278 -26.57 -18.01 -26.12
N LEU A 279 -26.18 -18.76 -25.09
CA LEU A 279 -25.04 -19.68 -25.15
C LEU A 279 -25.30 -20.86 -26.11
N GLU A 280 -26.54 -21.33 -26.24
CA GLU A 280 -26.95 -22.39 -27.17
C GLU A 280 -26.74 -21.97 -28.63
N ARG A 281 -26.86 -20.67 -28.93
CA ARG A 281 -26.56 -20.11 -30.27
C ARG A 281 -25.11 -19.70 -30.43
N LEU A 282 -24.46 -19.27 -29.36
CA LEU A 282 -23.10 -18.76 -29.39
C LEU A 282 -22.09 -19.89 -29.55
N LEU A 283 -22.23 -20.98 -28.80
CA LEU A 283 -21.25 -22.06 -28.77
C LEU A 283 -21.08 -22.79 -30.11
N PRO A 284 -22.14 -23.18 -30.85
CA PRO A 284 -21.97 -23.77 -32.18
C PRO A 284 -21.19 -22.88 -33.15
N ARG A 285 -21.34 -21.55 -33.03
CA ARG A 285 -20.60 -20.58 -33.85
C ARG A 285 -19.13 -20.46 -33.42
N VAL A 286 -18.86 -20.59 -32.12
CA VAL A 286 -17.49 -20.61 -31.56
C VAL A 286 -16.74 -21.86 -32.05
N VAL A 287 -17.39 -23.02 -31.96
CA VAL A 287 -16.84 -24.31 -32.38
C VAL A 287 -16.62 -24.34 -33.89
N GLY A 288 -17.64 -24.00 -34.68
CA GLY A 288 -17.60 -24.10 -36.15
C GLY A 288 -16.77 -23.05 -36.91
N ARG A 289 -16.17 -22.06 -36.23
CA ARG A 289 -15.44 -20.96 -36.91
C ARG A 289 -14.16 -21.41 -37.61
N HIS A 290 -13.42 -22.32 -36.97
CA HIS A 290 -12.18 -22.93 -37.47
C HIS A 290 -12.05 -24.32 -36.85
N GLY A 291 -11.29 -25.21 -37.52
CA GLY A 291 -10.92 -26.51 -36.99
C GLY A 291 -10.33 -26.42 -35.58
N LEU A 292 -10.41 -27.54 -34.85
CA LEU A 292 -9.91 -27.69 -33.48
C LEU A 292 -8.83 -28.78 -33.39
N ASP A 293 -8.50 -29.43 -34.51
CA ASP A 293 -7.64 -30.61 -34.56
C ASP A 293 -6.15 -30.26 -34.37
N ASP A 294 -5.78 -28.98 -34.56
CA ASP A 294 -4.45 -28.42 -34.39
C ASP A 294 -4.25 -27.69 -33.05
N ALA A 295 -5.26 -27.67 -32.18
CA ALA A 295 -5.22 -26.95 -30.92
C ALA A 295 -4.54 -27.77 -29.80
N ASP A 296 -3.48 -27.21 -29.20
CA ASP A 296 -2.82 -27.80 -28.02
C ASP A 296 -3.78 -27.92 -26.81
N ASP A 297 -4.67 -26.93 -26.63
CA ASP A 297 -5.74 -26.95 -25.62
C ASP A 297 -7.03 -26.35 -26.20
N ILE A 298 -7.98 -27.23 -26.51
CA ILE A 298 -9.28 -26.86 -27.08
C ILE A 298 -10.04 -25.92 -26.14
N ALA A 299 -10.00 -26.13 -24.82
CA ALA A 299 -10.72 -25.28 -23.86
C ALA A 299 -10.19 -23.85 -23.85
N ALA A 300 -8.85 -23.68 -23.92
CA ALA A 300 -8.23 -22.36 -24.04
C ALA A 300 -8.61 -21.64 -25.35
N VAL A 301 -8.65 -22.38 -26.46
CA VAL A 301 -9.10 -21.85 -27.76
C VAL A 301 -10.57 -21.42 -27.71
N LEU A 302 -11.46 -22.25 -27.16
CA LEU A 302 -12.87 -21.91 -27.00
C LEU A 302 -13.04 -20.68 -26.11
N ARG A 303 -12.31 -20.58 -25.00
CA ARG A 303 -12.33 -19.39 -24.13
C ARG A 303 -11.98 -18.13 -24.92
N TYR A 304 -10.85 -18.13 -25.63
CA TYR A 304 -10.44 -16.98 -26.42
C TYR A 304 -11.49 -16.60 -27.48
N ARG A 305 -12.07 -17.59 -28.17
CA ARG A 305 -13.12 -17.36 -29.17
C ARG A 305 -14.41 -16.81 -28.53
N VAL A 306 -14.82 -17.30 -27.36
CA VAL A 306 -15.95 -16.78 -26.58
C VAL A 306 -15.70 -15.34 -26.19
N ASP A 307 -14.56 -15.03 -25.55
CA ASP A 307 -14.20 -13.67 -25.14
C ASP A 307 -14.22 -12.70 -26.33
N LYS A 308 -13.70 -13.14 -27.49
CA LYS A 308 -13.69 -12.32 -28.71
C LYS A 308 -15.08 -12.07 -29.29
N LEU A 309 -15.99 -13.05 -29.22
CA LEU A 309 -17.36 -12.92 -29.74
C LEU A 309 -18.29 -12.20 -28.76
N ALA A 310 -18.06 -12.35 -27.45
CA ALA A 310 -18.82 -11.72 -26.38
C ALA A 310 -18.28 -10.33 -25.99
N ALA A 311 -17.22 -9.84 -26.64
CA ALA A 311 -16.70 -8.49 -26.44
C ALA A 311 -17.70 -7.38 -26.82
N THR A 312 -18.71 -7.71 -27.64
CA THR A 312 -19.78 -6.79 -28.06
C THR A 312 -21.12 -7.41 -27.69
N PRO A 313 -22.08 -6.63 -27.14
CA PRO A 313 -23.40 -7.15 -26.80
C PRO A 313 -24.10 -7.74 -28.03
N PRO A 314 -25.05 -8.67 -27.84
CA PRO A 314 -25.83 -9.23 -28.93
C PRO A 314 -26.52 -8.15 -29.76
N ARG A 315 -26.60 -8.34 -31.08
CA ARG A 315 -27.26 -7.37 -31.98
C ARG A 315 -28.71 -7.14 -31.55
N GLY A 316 -29.09 -5.88 -31.39
CA GLY A 316 -30.44 -5.49 -30.97
C GLY A 316 -30.72 -5.68 -29.47
N CYS A 317 -29.73 -6.10 -28.68
CA CYS A 317 -29.84 -6.13 -27.23
C CYS A 317 -29.53 -4.76 -26.65
N HIS A 318 -30.53 -4.16 -26.01
CA HIS A 318 -30.42 -2.90 -25.26
C HIS A 318 -30.56 -3.11 -23.75
N LEU A 319 -30.60 -4.37 -23.30
CA LEU A 319 -30.70 -4.71 -21.88
C LEU A 319 -29.37 -4.42 -21.17
N ARG A 320 -29.47 -3.98 -19.92
CA ARG A 320 -28.30 -3.77 -19.08
C ARG A 320 -27.68 -5.10 -18.68
N PRO A 321 -26.34 -5.25 -18.68
CA PRO A 321 -25.68 -6.44 -18.18
C PRO A 321 -26.09 -6.74 -16.73
N ARG A 322 -26.23 -8.03 -16.41
CA ARG A 322 -26.54 -8.51 -15.07
C ARG A 322 -25.26 -8.63 -14.25
N LEU A 323 -24.93 -7.54 -13.54
CA LEU A 323 -23.71 -7.44 -12.74
C LEU A 323 -24.05 -7.21 -11.26
N ILE A 324 -23.42 -7.99 -10.39
CA ILE A 324 -23.44 -7.83 -8.93
C ILE A 324 -22.52 -6.67 -8.57
N ALA A 325 -23.07 -5.69 -7.84
CA ALA A 325 -22.43 -4.41 -7.52
C ALA A 325 -21.83 -3.68 -8.75
N GLY A 326 -22.38 -3.93 -9.96
CA GLY A 326 -21.89 -3.34 -11.21
C GLY A 326 -20.50 -3.84 -11.66
N LEU A 327 -19.93 -4.87 -11.01
CA LEU A 327 -18.57 -5.35 -11.28
C LEU A 327 -18.50 -6.84 -11.62
N PHE A 328 -19.19 -7.70 -10.88
CA PHE A 328 -19.07 -9.15 -11.03
C PHE A 328 -20.22 -9.72 -11.88
N PRO A 329 -19.94 -10.52 -12.92
CA PRO A 329 -21.00 -11.20 -13.66
C PRO A 329 -21.87 -12.07 -12.74
N GLU A 330 -23.18 -11.84 -12.76
CA GLU A 330 -24.12 -12.66 -12.00
C GLU A 330 -24.11 -14.10 -12.55
N PRO A 331 -23.95 -15.14 -11.70
CA PRO A 331 -24.15 -16.52 -12.13
C PRO A 331 -25.64 -16.75 -12.44
N LEU A 332 -25.95 -17.16 -13.67
CA LEU A 332 -27.31 -17.38 -14.14
C LEU A 332 -27.53 -18.85 -14.57
N GLY A 333 -28.70 -19.14 -15.11
CA GLY A 333 -29.01 -20.47 -15.62
C GLY A 333 -29.60 -21.45 -14.59
N PRO A 334 -29.81 -22.71 -14.99
CA PRO A 334 -30.35 -23.75 -14.13
C PRO A 334 -29.30 -24.21 -13.11
N MET A 335 -29.70 -24.27 -11.84
CA MET A 335 -28.90 -24.72 -10.70
C MET A 335 -29.84 -25.18 -9.58
N SER A 336 -29.30 -25.85 -8.56
CA SER A 336 -30.08 -26.27 -7.40
C SER A 336 -30.64 -25.06 -6.62
N ALA A 337 -31.69 -25.28 -5.82
CA ALA A 337 -32.24 -24.21 -4.98
C ALA A 337 -31.24 -23.76 -3.90
N GLU A 338 -30.43 -24.69 -3.39
CA GLU A 338 -29.38 -24.43 -2.40
C GLU A 338 -28.27 -23.56 -2.99
N ASP A 339 -27.76 -23.90 -4.17
CA ASP A 339 -26.73 -23.10 -4.85
C ASP A 339 -27.24 -21.70 -5.22
N ARG A 340 -28.50 -21.61 -5.65
CA ARG A 340 -29.13 -20.33 -5.95
C ARG A 340 -29.21 -19.45 -4.70
N GLN A 341 -29.68 -20.01 -3.59
CA GLN A 341 -29.72 -19.30 -2.31
C GLN A 341 -28.31 -18.86 -1.89
N ALA A 342 -27.32 -19.75 -1.99
CA ALA A 342 -25.92 -19.46 -1.71
C ALA A 342 -25.37 -18.29 -2.55
N ILE A 343 -25.68 -18.26 -3.85
CA ILE A 343 -25.30 -17.16 -4.75
C ILE A 343 -26.01 -15.86 -4.37
N ASP A 344 -27.32 -15.92 -4.07
CA ASP A 344 -28.12 -14.75 -3.69
C ASP A 344 -27.63 -14.12 -2.37
N GLU A 345 -27.28 -14.93 -1.37
CA GLU A 345 -26.67 -14.48 -0.11
C GLU A 345 -25.33 -13.77 -0.36
N ARG A 346 -24.45 -14.34 -1.19
CA ARG A 346 -23.15 -13.72 -1.52
C ARG A 346 -23.33 -12.44 -2.33
N LYS A 347 -24.29 -12.41 -3.24
CA LYS A 347 -24.68 -11.22 -4.01
C LYS A 347 -25.12 -10.08 -3.08
N GLU A 348 -26.02 -10.36 -2.14
CA GLU A 348 -26.52 -9.35 -1.19
C GLU A 348 -25.40 -8.77 -0.32
N LEU A 349 -24.49 -9.62 0.18
CA LEU A 349 -23.33 -9.18 0.96
C LEU A 349 -22.40 -8.27 0.14
N ILE A 350 -22.10 -8.64 -1.12
CA ILE A 350 -21.27 -7.85 -2.02
C ILE A 350 -21.92 -6.49 -2.32
N GLU A 351 -23.21 -6.48 -2.65
CA GLU A 351 -23.94 -5.26 -2.99
C GLU A 351 -24.07 -4.31 -1.80
N THR A 352 -24.39 -4.85 -0.62
CA THR A 352 -24.51 -4.09 0.62
C THR A 352 -23.18 -3.45 0.98
N ARG A 353 -22.09 -4.20 0.94
CA ARG A 353 -20.74 -3.67 1.23
C ARG A 353 -20.31 -2.64 0.20
N ALA A 354 -20.47 -2.92 -1.09
CA ALA A 354 -20.09 -1.99 -2.16
C ALA A 354 -20.83 -0.65 -2.04
N ARG A 355 -22.13 -0.69 -1.67
CA ARG A 355 -22.93 0.50 -1.42
C ARG A 355 -22.45 1.27 -0.19
N ALA A 356 -22.22 0.59 0.93
CA ALA A 356 -21.71 1.22 2.15
C ALA A 356 -20.35 1.91 1.91
N LEU A 357 -19.43 1.25 1.21
CA LEU A 357 -18.12 1.82 0.84
C LEU A 357 -18.26 3.05 -0.07
N ALA A 358 -19.19 3.01 -1.01
CA ALA A 358 -19.46 4.14 -1.89
C ALA A 358 -20.05 5.35 -1.13
N GLU A 359 -21.04 5.11 -0.27
CA GLU A 359 -21.67 6.15 0.56
C GLU A 359 -20.67 6.81 1.51
N ASP A 360 -19.84 6.00 2.16
CA ASP A 360 -18.80 6.45 3.09
C ASP A 360 -17.71 7.28 2.38
N ALA A 361 -17.27 6.85 1.19
CA ALA A 361 -16.30 7.60 0.38
C ALA A 361 -16.87 8.94 -0.13
N VAL A 362 -18.17 9.02 -0.41
CA VAL A 362 -18.86 10.27 -0.75
C VAL A 362 -18.98 11.17 0.47
N ALA A 363 -19.38 10.63 1.62
CA ALA A 363 -19.49 11.38 2.88
C ALA A 363 -18.14 11.99 3.32
N ARG A 364 -17.04 11.26 3.11
CA ARG A 364 -15.67 11.73 3.37
C ARG A 364 -15.07 12.61 2.28
N GLN A 365 -15.79 12.85 1.18
CA GLN A 365 -15.32 13.62 0.04
C GLN A 365 -13.97 13.13 -0.51
N GLU A 366 -13.80 11.81 -0.62
CA GLU A 366 -12.55 11.24 -1.10
C GLU A 366 -12.19 11.75 -2.52
N ALA A 367 -10.90 11.98 -2.79
CA ALA A 367 -10.45 12.61 -4.03
C ALA A 367 -10.94 11.91 -5.31
N TRP A 368 -11.12 10.58 -5.26
CA TRP A 368 -11.59 9.82 -6.41
C TRP A 368 -13.09 10.00 -6.68
N THR A 369 -13.92 10.21 -5.66
CA THR A 369 -15.36 10.46 -5.83
C THR A 369 -15.57 11.83 -6.46
N LEU A 370 -14.79 12.83 -6.03
CA LEU A 370 -14.78 14.17 -6.64
C LEU A 370 -14.41 14.15 -8.13
N ARG A 371 -13.49 13.28 -8.54
CA ARG A 371 -13.09 13.10 -9.96
C ARG A 371 -14.14 12.41 -10.83
N LEU A 372 -15.07 11.67 -10.24
CA LEU A 372 -16.18 11.08 -10.97
C LEU A 372 -17.24 12.12 -11.35
N GLY A 373 -17.33 13.21 -10.58
CA GLY A 373 -18.33 14.27 -10.73
C GLY A 373 -19.62 13.96 -9.95
N PRO A 374 -20.52 14.93 -9.78
CA PRO A 374 -21.78 14.71 -9.09
C PRO A 374 -22.62 13.66 -9.83
N PRO A 375 -23.32 12.76 -9.10
CA PRO A 375 -24.28 11.86 -9.73
C PRO A 375 -25.30 12.71 -10.49
N SER A 376 -25.40 12.54 -11.81
CA SER A 376 -26.47 13.13 -12.60
C SER A 376 -27.79 12.65 -12.00
N ALA A 377 -28.73 13.57 -11.72
CA ALA A 377 -29.99 13.33 -11.01
C ALA A 377 -30.97 12.34 -11.71
N GLY A 378 -30.51 11.60 -12.72
CA GLY A 378 -31.21 10.48 -13.31
C GLY A 378 -31.02 9.22 -12.46
N VAL A 379 -32.12 8.76 -11.87
CA VAL A 379 -32.25 7.46 -11.18
C VAL A 379 -31.95 6.36 -12.20
N GLY A 380 -30.75 5.78 -12.18
CA GLY A 380 -30.42 4.72 -13.14
C GLY A 380 -28.95 4.34 -13.28
N ASN A 381 -28.08 5.19 -13.83
CA ASN A 381 -26.67 4.83 -14.14
C ASN A 381 -25.66 5.38 -13.12
N ALA A 382 -25.98 6.46 -12.42
CA ALA A 382 -25.12 6.99 -11.36
C ALA A 382 -25.09 6.06 -10.12
N ASP A 383 -26.22 5.44 -9.80
CA ASP A 383 -26.37 4.55 -8.62
C ASP A 383 -25.54 3.27 -8.71
N ALA A 384 -25.22 2.78 -9.91
CA ALA A 384 -24.42 1.58 -10.11
C ALA A 384 -22.91 1.87 -10.27
N CYS A 385 -22.55 3.10 -10.68
CA CYS A 385 -21.17 3.47 -10.94
C CYS A 385 -20.34 3.55 -9.64
N LEU A 386 -20.85 4.25 -8.63
CA LEU A 386 -20.14 4.42 -7.37
C LEU A 386 -19.90 3.09 -6.64
N PRO A 387 -20.90 2.19 -6.47
CA PRO A 387 -20.68 0.86 -5.93
C PRO A 387 -19.70 0.02 -6.76
N ALA A 388 -19.72 0.10 -8.09
CA ALA A 388 -18.79 -0.65 -8.94
C ALA A 388 -17.34 -0.19 -8.74
N VAL A 389 -17.11 1.12 -8.66
CA VAL A 389 -15.78 1.67 -8.38
C VAL A 389 -15.34 1.34 -6.94
N ALA A 390 -16.24 1.46 -5.96
CA ALA A 390 -15.95 1.11 -4.57
C ALA A 390 -15.61 -0.38 -4.40
N ALA A 391 -16.39 -1.27 -5.02
CA ALA A 391 -16.13 -2.71 -5.04
C ALA A 391 -14.77 -3.05 -5.67
N TYR A 392 -14.44 -2.40 -6.79
CA TYR A 392 -13.13 -2.56 -7.43
C TYR A 392 -12.00 -2.09 -6.52
N ARG A 393 -12.15 -0.92 -5.89
CA ARG A 393 -11.15 -0.35 -4.99
C ARG A 393 -10.92 -1.23 -3.75
N ASP A 394 -11.97 -1.75 -3.13
CA ASP A 394 -11.82 -2.64 -1.97
C ASP A 394 -11.23 -4.00 -2.36
N ARG A 395 -11.66 -4.57 -3.50
CA ARG A 395 -11.13 -5.86 -4.00
C ARG A 395 -9.62 -5.80 -4.25
N TYR A 396 -9.14 -4.72 -4.85
CA TYR A 396 -7.74 -4.57 -5.27
C TYR A 396 -6.91 -3.66 -4.36
N LYS A 397 -7.47 -3.23 -3.21
CA LYS A 397 -6.84 -2.34 -2.23
C LYS A 397 -6.24 -1.09 -2.89
N VAL A 398 -7.04 -0.42 -3.71
CA VAL A 398 -6.64 0.75 -4.49
C VAL A 398 -6.67 1.99 -3.62
N ASN A 399 -5.50 2.44 -3.18
CA ASN A 399 -5.35 3.59 -2.29
C ASN A 399 -4.84 4.82 -3.05
N SER A 400 -5.47 5.18 -4.17
CA SER A 400 -5.06 6.34 -4.97
C SER A 400 -6.22 7.31 -5.19
N ASP A 401 -5.88 8.56 -5.51
CA ASP A 401 -6.85 9.60 -5.89
C ASP A 401 -7.53 9.30 -7.24
N LEU A 402 -6.99 8.38 -8.03
CA LEU A 402 -7.62 7.93 -9.27
C LEU A 402 -8.74 6.93 -8.95
N PRO A 403 -9.92 7.03 -9.60
CA PRO A 403 -11.04 6.10 -9.38
C PRO A 403 -10.64 4.63 -9.41
N LEU A 404 -9.80 4.23 -10.37
CA LEU A 404 -9.39 2.83 -10.56
C LEU A 404 -7.89 2.58 -10.32
N GLY A 405 -7.15 3.56 -9.80
CA GLY A 405 -5.71 3.45 -9.61
C GLY A 405 -4.90 3.25 -10.88
N GLY A 406 -3.66 2.77 -10.68
CA GLY A 406 -2.68 2.49 -11.72
C GLY A 406 -3.06 1.32 -12.65
N ALA A 407 -2.07 0.80 -13.38
CA ALA A 407 -2.29 -0.31 -14.30
C ALA A 407 -2.73 -1.59 -13.57
N ALA A 408 -3.47 -2.44 -14.29
CA ALA A 408 -3.87 -3.75 -13.77
C ALA A 408 -2.66 -4.70 -13.71
N LYS A 409 -2.50 -5.41 -12.57
CA LYS A 409 -1.38 -6.32 -12.32
C LYS A 409 -1.57 -7.71 -12.93
N ASN A 410 -2.82 -8.09 -13.20
CA ASN A 410 -3.17 -9.39 -13.79
C ASN A 410 -4.45 -9.29 -14.64
N ASP A 411 -4.74 -10.35 -15.38
CA ASP A 411 -5.88 -10.38 -16.31
C ASP A 411 -7.24 -10.26 -15.62
N ALA A 412 -7.38 -10.80 -14.40
CA ALA A 412 -8.60 -10.66 -13.62
C ALA A 412 -8.86 -9.19 -13.27
N GLN A 413 -7.83 -8.48 -12.80
CA GLN A 413 -7.90 -7.05 -12.51
C GLN A 413 -8.13 -6.22 -13.77
N ARG A 414 -7.54 -6.61 -14.91
CA ARG A 414 -7.76 -5.95 -16.20
C ARG A 414 -9.24 -6.02 -16.60
N ALA A 415 -9.83 -7.21 -16.52
CA ALA A 415 -11.23 -7.42 -16.84
C ALA A 415 -12.19 -6.68 -15.89
N ASP A 416 -11.91 -6.70 -14.58
CA ASP A 416 -12.69 -5.95 -13.59
C ASP A 416 -12.55 -4.43 -13.82
N ARG A 417 -11.35 -3.94 -14.12
CA ARG A 417 -11.08 -2.54 -14.44
C ARG A 417 -11.87 -2.09 -15.68
N GLU A 418 -11.90 -2.91 -16.73
CA GLU A 418 -12.67 -2.59 -17.95
C GLU A 418 -14.17 -2.44 -17.68
N ARG A 419 -14.73 -3.29 -16.80
CA ARG A 419 -16.13 -3.18 -16.35
C ARG A 419 -16.37 -1.91 -15.54
N ALA A 420 -15.50 -1.60 -14.59
CA ALA A 420 -15.60 -0.36 -13.83
C ALA A 420 -15.47 0.88 -14.74
N LEU A 421 -14.59 0.86 -15.75
CA LEU A 421 -14.49 1.91 -16.77
C LEU A 421 -15.77 2.01 -17.63
N ALA A 422 -16.42 0.89 -17.94
CA ALA A 422 -17.70 0.91 -18.64
C ALA A 422 -18.80 1.56 -17.78
N ALA A 423 -18.84 1.27 -16.48
CA ALA A 423 -19.77 1.91 -15.54
C ALA A 423 -19.54 3.44 -15.45
N ILE A 424 -18.27 3.89 -15.37
CA ILE A 424 -17.92 5.31 -15.38
C ILE A 424 -18.36 5.99 -16.68
N ARG A 425 -18.15 5.32 -17.83
CA ARG A 425 -18.58 5.85 -19.14
C ARG A 425 -20.10 5.96 -19.24
N ALA A 426 -20.84 4.95 -18.77
CA ALA A 426 -22.30 4.95 -18.77
C ALA A 426 -22.87 6.08 -17.90
N MET A 427 -22.30 6.31 -16.71
CA MET A 427 -22.68 7.43 -15.85
C MET A 427 -22.48 8.79 -16.54
N ARG A 428 -21.38 8.97 -17.25
CA ARG A 428 -21.09 10.23 -17.97
C ARG A 428 -21.98 10.44 -19.20
N ALA A 429 -22.39 9.36 -19.86
CA ALA A 429 -23.30 9.43 -21.01
C ALA A 429 -24.74 9.81 -20.63
N ASP A 430 -25.16 9.51 -19.39
CA ASP A 430 -26.48 9.86 -18.84
C ASP A 430 -26.55 11.27 -18.23
N GLY A 431 -25.43 12.00 -18.18
CA GLY A 431 -25.41 13.41 -17.78
C GLY A 431 -26.15 14.29 -18.79
N PRO A 432 -26.73 15.44 -18.38
CA PRO A 432 -27.33 16.36 -19.34
C PRO A 432 -26.29 16.71 -20.39
N SER A 433 -26.63 16.45 -21.65
CA SER A 433 -25.86 16.90 -22.80
C SER A 433 -25.66 18.41 -22.67
N GLU A 434 -24.50 18.84 -22.18
CA GLU A 434 -23.97 20.15 -22.52
C GLU A 434 -23.81 20.11 -24.04
N ARG A 435 -24.85 20.60 -24.73
CA ARG A 435 -24.73 21.10 -26.10
C ARG A 435 -23.45 21.92 -26.12
N ALA A 436 -22.47 21.45 -26.88
CA ALA A 436 -21.21 22.12 -27.12
C ALA A 436 -21.46 23.62 -27.29
N THR A 437 -21.21 24.39 -26.24
CA THR A 437 -21.07 25.83 -26.36
C THR A 437 -19.80 26.01 -27.18
N ALA A 438 -20.00 26.53 -28.39
CA ALA A 438 -18.92 26.90 -29.29
C ALA A 438 -17.85 27.64 -28.47
N SER A 439 -16.64 27.11 -28.46
CA SER A 439 -15.49 27.80 -27.89
C SER A 439 -15.42 29.20 -28.52
N PRO A 440 -15.30 30.29 -27.74
CA PRO A 440 -15.03 31.59 -28.32
C PRO A 440 -13.68 31.49 -29.02
N SER A 441 -13.67 31.72 -30.33
CA SER A 441 -12.46 31.83 -31.14
C SER A 441 -11.60 32.97 -30.59
N ILE A 442 -10.48 32.61 -29.94
CA ILE A 442 -9.45 33.55 -29.54
C ILE A 442 -8.67 33.91 -30.82
N GLU A 443 -8.98 35.06 -31.40
CA GLU A 443 -8.18 35.68 -32.44
C GLU A 443 -6.91 36.25 -31.81
N VAL A 444 -5.77 35.60 -32.04
CA VAL A 444 -4.44 36.14 -31.68
C VAL A 444 -4.01 37.11 -32.77
N ARG A 445 -4.15 38.41 -32.53
CA ARG A 445 -3.50 39.45 -33.35
C ARG A 445 -2.04 39.61 -32.94
N ALA A 446 -1.12 39.38 -33.87
CA ALA A 446 0.29 39.68 -33.70
C ALA A 446 0.52 41.20 -33.63
N ILE A 447 1.26 41.65 -32.61
CA ILE A 447 1.73 43.03 -32.47
C ILE A 447 3.12 43.08 -33.15
N PRO A 448 3.33 43.95 -34.15
CA PRO A 448 4.67 44.13 -34.71
C PRO A 448 5.52 44.95 -33.72
N LEU A 449 6.70 44.44 -33.39
CA LEU A 449 7.69 45.17 -32.61
C LEU A 449 8.38 46.22 -33.49
N PRO A 450 8.71 47.40 -32.93
CA PRO A 450 9.42 48.48 -33.64
C PRO A 450 10.89 48.18 -33.92
#